data_AF-A0A971SF12-F1
#
_entry.id   AF-A0A971SF12-F1
#
_cell.length_a   1.000
_cell.length_b   1.000
_cell.length_c   1.000
_cell.angle_alpha   90.00
_cell.angle_beta   90.00
_cell.angle_gamma   90.00
#
_symmetry.space_group_name_H-M   'P 1'
#
loop_
_entity.id
_entity.type
_entity.pdbx_description
1 polymer ?
#
loop_
_entity_poly.entity_id
_entity_poly.type
_entity_poly.pdbx_seq_one_letter_code
_entity_poly.pdbx_strand_id
1 'polypeptide(L)'
;MIISSLRLFQRVKWISYRIRLTKRWFLGLSLLLLSFISVQINANPYLPVYIEDSHAGSYYFFVEKLNLADEYQLILFDKHSDATEAFDSDSIRKSVSKAKKDFSLDELFKTWRSQGIIQCFNWIEPLMPKPFSSVIWVAGKELSRKNLNAKKNVVDQQLNCHELAFKRDCGNLANRFQVTDFVTLQKSKDFKLPVVVSIDLDYFTGLNKVEQYKELKKVLDYTFGLPNLQAISIAVSYPYLQSSHEADRLLYLSLQYLKRIKNIKLRYEPFIDNGPDQSELAKSFYRKRLPVPKYEIKNASNNLKSLLLHLKFDMEYHREAWQALLRDWQNQSSIKPTILLYKNGKIVPNERFNYFSIDDAIGLRVSGVENIVDPKVCWKVLYSKEKSINLTERNYGFADNATRWIVFDERRLPYQDIELKNENLVNLFDIRTGFGTVQIFAEVANKGIIYQTETVCLSRYRDRSYLGRLTEIFNLPYILGSSLIREDNLIGPDVKYGADCSSFIIYGKRRLGLNIPYLNPNQLKDYLFELDKVNSFEHDVAYGQKGKIFLDEALIKEGLLLHFGEHIVAVYQDNEPKNVLDRNDLIVHQLEDFPEIIPLKDINQTNKSFLVMRFK
;
A
#
# COMPACT_ATOMS: atom_id res chain seq x y z
N MET A 1 49.95 30.66 -16.52
CA MET A 1 49.89 29.66 -17.62
C MET A 1 49.69 28.29 -16.99
N ILE A 2 48.44 27.85 -16.81
CA ILE A 2 47.67 26.99 -17.72
C ILE A 2 48.17 25.52 -17.70
N ILE A 3 47.36 24.70 -17.00
CA ILE A 3 46.96 23.30 -17.26
C ILE A 3 48.05 22.21 -17.27
N SER A 4 47.98 21.30 -16.30
CA SER A 4 47.68 19.87 -16.50
C SER A 4 48.22 19.00 -15.36
N SER A 5 47.35 18.18 -14.74
CA SER A 5 47.60 16.82 -14.20
C SER A 5 46.66 16.46 -13.02
N LEU A 6 45.35 16.63 -13.24
CA LEU A 6 44.30 16.02 -12.42
C LEU A 6 43.74 14.80 -13.17
N ARG A 7 44.52 13.72 -13.21
CA ARG A 7 44.07 12.39 -13.68
C ARG A 7 44.83 11.28 -12.95
N LEU A 8 44.51 11.05 -11.68
CA LEU A 8 44.88 9.80 -11.01
C LEU A 8 43.89 9.32 -9.93
N PHE A 9 42.68 9.89 -9.86
CA PHE A 9 41.65 9.54 -8.87
C PHE A 9 40.31 9.16 -9.53
N GLN A 10 40.32 8.18 -10.43
CA GLN A 10 39.07 7.62 -10.98
C GLN A 10 39.09 6.11 -11.29
N ARG A 11 40.13 5.36 -10.87
CA ARG A 11 40.29 3.92 -11.22
C ARG A 11 40.12 2.92 -10.07
N VAL A 12 39.68 3.33 -8.88
CA VAL A 12 39.56 2.41 -7.71
C VAL A 12 38.10 2.14 -7.27
N LYS A 13 37.09 2.72 -7.92
CA LYS A 13 35.66 2.49 -7.57
C LYS A 13 34.92 1.43 -8.39
N TRP A 14 35.57 0.78 -9.37
CA TRP A 14 34.92 -0.19 -10.26
C TRP A 14 35.23 -1.67 -9.96
N ILE A 15 36.11 -1.97 -8.99
CA ILE A 15 36.52 -3.36 -8.67
C ILE A 15 35.90 -3.85 -7.34
N SER A 16 35.40 -2.96 -6.49
CA SER A 16 34.77 -3.31 -5.21
C SER A 16 33.28 -3.68 -5.30
N TYR A 17 32.63 -3.49 -6.46
CA TYR A 17 31.23 -3.90 -6.69
C TYR A 17 31.09 -5.33 -7.23
N ARG A 18 32.15 -5.90 -7.81
CA ARG A 18 32.14 -7.25 -8.41
C ARG A 18 32.47 -8.40 -7.44
N ILE A 19 32.94 -8.10 -6.22
CA ILE A 19 33.44 -9.12 -5.27
C ILE A 19 32.48 -9.37 -4.08
N ARG A 20 31.41 -8.57 -3.92
CA ARG A 20 30.36 -8.83 -2.90
C ARG A 20 29.17 -9.68 -3.40
N LEU A 21 29.12 -10.02 -4.69
CA LEU A 21 28.00 -10.73 -5.32
C LEU A 21 28.16 -12.26 -5.40
N THR A 22 29.34 -12.83 -5.09
CA THR A 22 29.63 -14.26 -5.39
C THR A 22 29.57 -15.22 -4.19
N LYS A 23 29.31 -14.75 -2.97
CA LYS A 23 29.30 -15.63 -1.76
C LYS A 23 27.94 -15.89 -1.11
N ARG A 24 26.86 -15.25 -1.58
CA ARG A 24 25.50 -15.46 -1.03
C ARG A 24 24.62 -16.45 -1.82
N TRP A 25 25.10 -16.93 -2.96
CA TRP A 25 24.29 -17.72 -3.91
C TRP A 25 24.55 -19.24 -3.93
N PHE A 26 25.52 -19.74 -3.16
CA PHE A 26 25.91 -21.16 -3.23
C PHE A 26 25.25 -22.09 -2.21
N LEU A 27 24.50 -21.58 -1.23
CA LEU A 27 23.77 -22.42 -0.26
C LEU A 27 22.24 -22.39 -0.38
N GLY A 28 21.68 -21.57 -1.28
CA GLY A 28 20.23 -21.55 -1.56
C GLY A 28 19.77 -22.59 -2.57
N LEU A 29 20.69 -23.34 -3.20
CA LEU A 29 20.41 -24.10 -4.42
C LEU A 29 20.14 -25.61 -4.23
N SER A 30 20.11 -26.12 -3.01
CA SER A 30 19.94 -27.56 -2.73
C SER A 30 18.65 -27.92 -1.96
N LEU A 31 17.89 -26.93 -1.48
CA LEU A 31 16.58 -27.11 -0.83
C LEU A 31 15.40 -26.72 -1.76
N LEU A 32 15.69 -26.59 -3.06
CA LEU A 32 14.80 -26.07 -4.10
C LEU A 32 13.84 -27.13 -4.70
N LEU A 33 13.71 -28.31 -4.09
CA LEU A 33 13.13 -29.49 -4.78
C LEU A 33 11.89 -30.13 -4.13
N LEU A 34 11.31 -29.61 -3.04
CA LEU A 34 10.25 -30.37 -2.33
C LEU A 34 9.05 -29.61 -1.73
N SER A 35 8.72 -28.37 -2.11
CA SER A 35 7.47 -27.77 -1.58
C SER A 35 6.79 -26.70 -2.44
N PHE A 36 6.24 -27.06 -3.60
CA PHE A 36 5.09 -26.33 -4.16
C PHE A 36 4.08 -27.29 -4.79
N ILE A 37 3.62 -28.24 -3.97
CA ILE A 37 2.25 -28.76 -4.09
C ILE A 37 1.33 -27.60 -3.72
N SER A 38 0.52 -27.14 -4.68
CA SER A 38 -0.74 -26.41 -4.52
C SER A 38 -1.03 -25.84 -3.13
N VAL A 39 -0.63 -24.60 -2.88
CA VAL A 39 -1.18 -23.81 -1.78
C VAL A 39 -1.41 -22.38 -2.26
N GLN A 40 -2.60 -22.16 -2.84
CA GLN A 40 -3.30 -20.89 -2.69
C GLN A 40 -3.62 -20.72 -1.20
N ILE A 41 -2.65 -20.28 -0.38
CA ILE A 41 -3.04 -19.58 0.84
C ILE A 41 -3.58 -18.26 0.35
N ASN A 42 -4.87 -18.01 0.64
CA ASN A 42 -5.55 -16.74 0.50
C ASN A 42 -4.88 -15.68 1.40
N ALA A 43 -3.64 -15.32 1.08
CA ALA A 43 -3.01 -14.15 1.66
C ALA A 43 -3.77 -12.95 1.10
N ASN A 44 -4.73 -12.42 1.87
CA ASN A 44 -5.41 -11.19 1.50
C ASN A 44 -4.33 -10.10 1.35
N PRO A 45 -4.11 -9.55 0.14
CA PRO A 45 -3.05 -8.57 -0.06
C PRO A 45 -3.44 -7.19 0.48
N TYR A 46 -4.67 -7.04 0.99
CA TYR A 46 -5.20 -5.80 1.52
C TYR A 46 -5.17 -5.77 3.05
N LEU A 47 -4.57 -4.71 3.60
CA LEU A 47 -4.61 -4.41 5.02
C LEU A 47 -5.92 -3.69 5.40
N PRO A 48 -6.74 -4.23 6.31
CA PRO A 48 -7.88 -3.50 6.86
C PRO A 48 -7.40 -2.35 7.76
N VAL A 49 -7.91 -1.15 7.50
CA VAL A 49 -7.66 0.06 8.29
C VAL A 49 -9.00 0.65 8.71
N TYR A 50 -9.17 0.90 10.00
CA TYR A 50 -10.41 1.41 10.58
C TYR A 50 -10.21 2.78 11.21
N ILE A 51 -11.18 3.67 11.04
CA ILE A 51 -11.20 4.99 11.67
C ILE A 51 -12.57 5.23 12.31
N GLU A 52 -12.60 5.67 13.57
CA GLU A 52 -13.79 6.08 14.30
C GLU A 52 -13.45 7.26 15.24
N ASP A 53 -14.46 8.00 15.71
CA ASP A 53 -14.25 9.01 16.75
C ASP A 53 -13.82 8.38 18.09
N SER A 54 -14.53 7.36 18.60
CA SER A 54 -14.18 6.72 19.87
C SER A 54 -13.19 5.58 19.69
N HIS A 55 -12.24 5.46 20.62
CA HIS A 55 -11.35 4.30 20.68
C HIS A 55 -12.07 2.98 20.93
N ALA A 56 -13.27 3.01 21.53
CA ALA A 56 -14.14 1.83 21.68
C ALA A 56 -14.39 1.11 20.35
N GLY A 57 -14.46 1.87 19.25
CA GLY A 57 -14.59 1.34 17.88
C GLY A 57 -13.55 0.29 17.51
N SER A 58 -12.34 0.39 18.07
CA SER A 58 -11.25 -0.56 17.84
C SER A 58 -11.61 -1.98 18.26
N TYR A 59 -12.35 -2.15 19.37
CA TYR A 59 -12.82 -3.47 19.81
C TYR A 59 -13.69 -4.14 18.76
N TYR A 60 -14.75 -3.46 18.34
CA TYR A 60 -15.72 -3.99 17.37
C TYR A 60 -15.03 -4.35 16.06
N PHE A 61 -14.15 -3.46 15.57
CA PHE A 61 -13.35 -3.70 14.38
C PHE A 61 -12.44 -4.93 14.50
N PHE A 62 -11.66 -5.06 15.59
CA PHE A 62 -10.77 -6.20 15.76
C PHE A 62 -11.53 -7.51 15.96
N VAL A 63 -12.69 -7.48 16.64
CA VAL A 63 -13.55 -8.66 16.75
C VAL A 63 -14.01 -9.12 15.37
N GLU A 64 -14.40 -8.21 14.47
CA GLU A 64 -14.82 -8.56 13.12
C GLU A 64 -13.67 -9.08 12.24
N LYS A 65 -12.52 -8.41 12.28
CA LYS A 65 -11.44 -8.68 11.32
C LYS A 65 -10.49 -9.79 11.74
N LEU A 66 -10.28 -10.00 13.02
CA LEU A 66 -9.32 -10.98 13.51
C LEU A 66 -9.96 -12.35 13.71
N ASN A 67 -9.15 -13.38 13.50
CA ASN A 67 -9.48 -14.72 13.93
C ASN A 67 -9.24 -14.82 15.44
N LEU A 68 -10.30 -14.90 16.24
CA LEU A 68 -10.19 -14.85 17.71
C LEU A 68 -9.50 -16.09 18.32
N ALA A 69 -9.28 -17.15 17.53
CA ALA A 69 -8.55 -18.33 17.96
C ALA A 69 -7.02 -18.16 17.90
N ASP A 70 -6.55 -17.30 16.98
CA ASP A 70 -5.14 -17.00 16.75
C ASP A 70 -4.60 -16.03 17.80
N GLU A 71 -3.27 -15.93 17.89
CA GLU A 71 -2.58 -15.04 18.83
C GLU A 71 -1.93 -13.88 18.08
N TYR A 72 -2.17 -12.67 18.60
CA TYR A 72 -1.68 -11.43 18.03
C TYR A 72 -1.00 -10.58 19.11
N GLN A 73 -0.03 -9.78 18.68
CA GLN A 73 0.57 -8.73 19.47
C GLN A 73 -0.12 -7.40 19.11
N LEU A 74 -0.76 -6.75 20.08
CA LEU A 74 -1.24 -5.37 19.93
C LEU A 74 -0.10 -4.39 20.23
N ILE A 75 0.07 -3.39 19.36
CA ILE A 75 0.85 -2.17 19.65
C ILE A 75 -0.14 -1.00 19.73
N LEU A 76 -0.19 -0.33 20.87
CA LEU A 76 -1.05 0.80 21.15
C LEU A 76 -0.21 2.09 21.20
N PHE A 77 -0.44 3.02 20.27
CA PHE A 77 0.08 4.39 20.34
C PHE A 77 -1.00 5.29 20.92
N ASP A 78 -0.86 5.65 22.18
CA ASP A 78 -1.93 6.31 22.93
C ASP A 78 -1.34 7.04 24.16
N LYS A 79 -1.93 8.16 24.54
CA LYS A 79 -1.59 8.86 25.78
C LYS A 79 -2.10 8.12 27.02
N HIS A 80 -3.16 7.33 26.87
CA HIS A 80 -3.84 6.50 27.85
C HIS A 80 -3.57 5.02 27.60
N SER A 81 -3.78 4.18 28.62
CA SER A 81 -3.49 2.74 28.54
C SER A 81 -4.63 1.92 27.97
N ASP A 82 -5.87 2.43 28.07
CA ASP A 82 -7.12 1.71 27.82
C ASP A 82 -7.20 0.33 28.45
N ALA A 83 -6.46 0.15 29.54
CA ALA A 83 -6.25 -1.13 30.20
C ALA A 83 -7.26 -1.39 31.32
N THR A 84 -8.31 -0.58 31.46
CA THR A 84 -9.30 -0.77 32.52
C THR A 84 -10.02 -2.08 32.28
N GLU A 85 -10.13 -2.90 33.31
CA GLU A 85 -10.88 -4.15 33.24
C GLU A 85 -12.36 -3.91 32.90
N ALA A 86 -12.88 -4.65 31.92
CA ALA A 86 -14.31 -4.69 31.69
C ALA A 86 -14.93 -5.66 32.71
N PHE A 87 -16.03 -5.24 33.36
CA PHE A 87 -16.72 -6.09 34.31
C PHE A 87 -17.25 -7.37 33.63
N ASP A 88 -16.99 -8.54 34.22
CA ASP A 88 -17.36 -9.86 33.68
C ASP A 88 -16.91 -10.08 32.21
N SER A 89 -15.63 -9.81 31.95
CA SER A 89 -15.04 -9.91 30.61
C SER A 89 -15.12 -11.31 29.99
N ASP A 90 -15.23 -12.36 30.80
CA ASP A 90 -15.44 -13.72 30.30
C ASP A 90 -16.84 -13.93 29.71
N SER A 91 -17.86 -13.29 30.28
CA SER A 91 -19.20 -13.25 29.68
C SER A 91 -19.22 -12.49 28.35
N ILE A 92 -18.45 -11.40 28.26
CA ILE A 92 -18.24 -10.64 27.00
C ILE A 92 -17.62 -11.56 25.94
N ARG A 93 -16.52 -12.26 26.27
CA ARG A 93 -15.86 -13.21 25.35
C ARG A 93 -16.79 -14.34 24.90
N LYS A 94 -17.54 -14.93 25.84
CA LYS A 94 -18.52 -16.00 25.56
C LYS A 94 -19.62 -15.51 24.62
N SER A 95 -20.12 -14.29 24.84
CA SER A 95 -21.15 -13.65 24.01
C SER A 95 -20.66 -13.41 22.58
N VAL A 96 -19.44 -12.91 22.39
CA VAL A 96 -18.83 -12.75 21.05
C VAL A 96 -18.64 -14.09 20.35
N SER A 97 -18.11 -15.09 21.07
CA SER A 97 -17.91 -16.43 20.50
C SER A 97 -19.23 -17.04 20.03
N LYS A 98 -20.30 -16.87 20.81
CA LYS A 98 -21.65 -17.30 20.45
C LYS A 98 -22.18 -16.52 19.24
N ALA A 99 -22.13 -15.20 19.28
CA ALA A 99 -22.63 -14.35 18.19
C ALA A 99 -21.91 -14.57 16.87
N LYS A 100 -20.61 -14.91 16.88
CA LYS A 100 -19.88 -15.34 15.67
C LYS A 100 -20.42 -16.65 15.08
N LYS A 101 -20.83 -17.61 15.92
CA LYS A 101 -21.41 -18.89 15.48
C LYS A 101 -22.83 -18.70 14.94
N ASP A 102 -23.58 -17.82 15.58
CA ASP A 102 -24.98 -17.56 15.27
C ASP A 102 -25.17 -16.46 14.20
N PHE A 103 -24.08 -15.92 13.64
CA PHE A 103 -24.05 -14.82 12.66
C PHE A 103 -24.82 -13.56 13.13
N SER A 104 -24.76 -13.24 14.43
CA SER A 104 -25.53 -12.17 15.07
C SER A 104 -24.68 -11.06 15.71
N LEU A 105 -23.43 -10.90 15.25
CA LEU A 105 -22.51 -9.89 15.79
C LEU A 105 -23.06 -8.46 15.70
N ASP A 106 -23.69 -8.10 14.58
CA ASP A 106 -24.19 -6.74 14.36
C ASP A 106 -25.26 -6.33 15.39
N GLU A 107 -26.15 -7.25 15.77
CA GLU A 107 -27.18 -7.01 16.79
C GLU A 107 -26.58 -6.86 18.18
N LEU A 108 -25.62 -7.74 18.51
CA LEU A 108 -24.87 -7.67 19.76
C LEU A 108 -24.14 -6.33 19.87
N PHE A 109 -23.45 -5.91 18.81
CA PHE A 109 -22.69 -4.66 18.78
C PHE A 109 -23.59 -3.43 18.89
N LYS A 110 -24.74 -3.41 18.21
CA LYS A 110 -25.73 -2.32 18.36
C LYS A 110 -26.20 -2.20 19.82
N THR A 111 -26.44 -3.33 20.48
CA THR A 111 -26.86 -3.34 21.89
C THR A 111 -25.73 -2.87 22.81
N TRP A 112 -24.51 -3.36 22.62
CA TRP A 112 -23.37 -2.98 23.45
C TRP A 112 -22.95 -1.53 23.28
N ARG A 113 -23.01 -1.01 22.04
CA ARG A 113 -22.78 0.41 21.77
C ARG A 113 -23.84 1.28 22.44
N SER A 114 -25.13 0.92 22.37
CA SER A 114 -26.18 1.74 22.99
C SER A 114 -26.11 1.74 24.53
N GLN A 115 -25.68 0.62 25.13
CA GLN A 115 -25.54 0.46 26.58
C GLN A 115 -24.20 0.96 27.13
N GLY A 116 -23.21 1.19 26.26
CA GLY A 116 -21.85 1.57 26.66
C GLY A 116 -21.10 0.45 27.38
N ILE A 117 -21.28 -0.81 26.96
CA ILE A 117 -20.58 -1.98 27.56
C ILE A 117 -19.08 -1.92 27.29
N ILE A 118 -18.72 -1.67 26.03
CA ILE A 118 -17.33 -1.44 25.60
C ILE A 118 -17.15 0.05 25.34
N GLN A 119 -16.11 0.62 25.92
CA GLN A 119 -15.84 2.05 26.01
C GLN A 119 -14.37 2.34 25.70
N CYS A 120 -14.04 3.62 25.49
CA CYS A 120 -12.70 4.04 25.11
C CYS A 120 -11.60 3.60 26.09
N PHE A 121 -11.91 3.35 27.36
CA PHE A 121 -10.89 3.04 28.38
C PHE A 121 -10.79 1.56 28.77
N ASN A 122 -11.68 0.68 28.25
CA ASN A 122 -11.77 -0.74 28.65
C ASN A 122 -11.80 -1.73 27.47
N TRP A 123 -11.59 -1.26 26.25
CA TRP A 123 -11.82 -2.04 25.03
C TRP A 123 -10.78 -3.15 24.80
N ILE A 124 -9.60 -3.04 25.42
CA ILE A 124 -8.48 -3.98 25.21
C ILE A 124 -8.66 -5.27 26.02
N GLU A 125 -9.04 -5.16 27.28
CA GLU A 125 -9.06 -6.30 28.21
C GLU A 125 -9.99 -7.44 27.76
N PRO A 126 -11.19 -7.18 27.20
CA PRO A 126 -12.05 -8.21 26.62
C PRO A 126 -11.46 -8.95 25.41
N LEU A 127 -10.36 -8.47 24.85
CA LEU A 127 -9.59 -9.13 23.79
C LEU A 127 -8.32 -9.85 24.29
N MET A 128 -8.10 -9.91 25.61
CA MET A 128 -6.97 -10.60 26.24
C MET A 128 -7.41 -11.77 27.14
N PRO A 129 -6.82 -12.98 27.06
CA PRO A 129 -5.52 -13.26 26.47
C PRO A 129 -5.60 -13.66 25.00
N LYS A 130 -6.80 -13.73 24.43
CA LYS A 130 -7.02 -14.00 23.01
C LYS A 130 -8.11 -13.08 22.45
N PRO A 131 -7.92 -12.49 21.26
CA PRO A 131 -6.78 -12.68 20.35
C PRO A 131 -5.45 -12.03 20.81
N PHE A 132 -5.49 -11.08 21.74
CA PHE A 132 -4.28 -10.38 22.19
C PHE A 132 -3.57 -11.13 23.30
N SER A 133 -2.59 -11.95 22.91
CA SER A 133 -1.71 -12.65 23.85
C SER A 133 -0.78 -11.70 24.58
N SER A 134 -0.52 -10.54 23.98
CA SER A 134 0.32 -9.47 24.52
C SER A 134 -0.06 -8.10 23.95
N VAL A 135 0.17 -7.07 24.76
CA VAL A 135 -0.07 -5.65 24.43
C VAL A 135 1.20 -4.85 24.73
N ILE A 136 1.63 -4.02 23.80
CA ILE A 136 2.71 -3.05 23.97
C ILE A 136 2.10 -1.66 23.88
N TRP A 137 2.00 -0.96 25.02
CA TRP A 137 1.57 0.42 25.07
C TRP A 137 2.76 1.36 24.94
N VAL A 138 2.75 2.15 23.87
CA VAL A 138 3.69 3.22 23.57
C VAL A 138 3.14 4.51 24.14
N ALA A 139 3.59 4.86 25.35
CA ALA A 139 2.97 5.92 26.15
C ALA A 139 3.55 7.33 25.91
N GLY A 140 4.44 7.46 24.93
CA GLY A 140 5.08 8.71 24.54
C GLY A 140 6.33 8.47 23.68
N LYS A 141 6.93 9.57 23.20
CA LYS A 141 8.11 9.52 22.32
C LYS A 141 9.36 8.98 23.02
N GLU A 142 9.73 9.59 24.14
CA GLU A 142 10.92 9.25 24.92
C GLU A 142 10.60 9.51 26.40
N LEU A 143 10.63 8.47 27.22
CA LEU A 143 10.21 8.52 28.62
C LEU A 143 11.33 8.02 29.52
N SER A 144 11.47 8.64 30.69
CA SER A 144 12.38 8.13 31.71
C SER A 144 11.89 6.78 32.25
N ARG A 145 12.81 5.94 32.72
CA ARG A 145 12.48 4.65 33.36
C ARG A 145 11.51 4.81 34.54
N LYS A 146 11.63 5.91 35.29
CA LYS A 146 10.70 6.24 36.39
C LYS A 146 9.27 6.44 35.88
N ASN A 147 9.10 7.16 34.77
CA ASN A 147 7.78 7.40 34.18
C ASN A 147 7.18 6.12 33.60
N LEU A 148 7.99 5.29 32.94
CA LEU A 148 7.55 3.98 32.43
C LEU A 148 7.07 3.07 33.58
N ASN A 149 7.82 2.97 34.68
CA ASN A 149 7.43 2.18 35.84
C ASN A 149 6.16 2.73 36.51
N ALA A 150 6.01 4.05 36.63
CA ALA A 150 4.80 4.66 37.19
C ALA A 150 3.57 4.33 36.34
N LYS A 151 3.68 4.45 35.01
CA LYS A 151 2.60 4.07 34.08
C LYS A 151 2.30 2.58 34.15
N LYS A 152 3.31 1.71 34.26
CA LYS A 152 3.13 0.26 34.43
C LYS A 152 2.36 -0.07 35.71
N ASN A 153 2.67 0.57 36.83
CA ASN A 153 1.94 0.36 38.08
C ASN A 153 0.45 0.75 37.96
N VAL A 154 0.14 1.83 37.23
CA VAL A 154 -1.26 2.22 36.96
C VAL A 154 -1.98 1.16 36.14
N VAL A 155 -1.35 0.65 35.08
CA VAL A 155 -1.90 -0.45 34.27
C VAL A 155 -2.18 -1.68 35.14
N ASP A 156 -1.24 -2.08 35.99
CA ASP A 156 -1.37 -3.29 36.82
C ASP A 156 -2.54 -3.20 37.79
N GLN A 157 -2.81 -1.99 38.30
CA GLN A 157 -3.96 -1.71 39.16
C GLN A 157 -5.29 -1.70 38.39
N GLN A 158 -5.30 -1.19 37.16
CA GLN A 158 -6.52 -1.05 36.35
C GLN A 158 -6.94 -2.35 35.65
N LEU A 159 -5.99 -3.16 35.19
CA LEU A 159 -6.22 -4.35 34.36
C LEU A 159 -6.75 -5.57 35.15
N ASN A 160 -6.58 -5.54 36.47
CA ASN A 160 -7.01 -6.60 37.38
C ASN A 160 -7.79 -6.02 38.57
N CYS A 161 -8.46 -4.88 38.39
CA CYS A 161 -9.10 -4.15 39.49
C CYS A 161 -10.26 -4.94 40.13
N HIS A 162 -10.90 -5.84 39.38
CA HIS A 162 -11.98 -6.70 39.87
C HIS A 162 -11.52 -8.14 40.17
N GLU A 163 -10.28 -8.54 39.86
CA GLU A 163 -9.80 -9.92 39.98
C GLU A 163 -9.98 -10.54 41.39
N LEU A 164 -9.93 -9.72 42.45
CA LEU A 164 -10.19 -10.16 43.82
C LEU A 164 -11.68 -10.42 44.12
N ALA A 165 -12.58 -9.67 43.50
CA ALA A 165 -14.02 -9.73 43.73
C ALA A 165 -14.73 -10.65 42.71
N PHE A 166 -14.23 -10.70 41.48
CA PHE A 166 -14.74 -11.49 40.37
C PHE A 166 -13.57 -12.04 39.58
N LYS A 167 -13.16 -13.27 39.92
CA LYS A 167 -11.97 -13.90 39.35
C LYS A 167 -12.22 -14.29 37.90
N ARG A 168 -11.29 -13.93 37.00
CA ARG A 168 -11.36 -14.34 35.59
C ARG A 168 -10.84 -15.75 35.38
N ASP A 169 -11.38 -16.43 34.37
CA ASP A 169 -11.01 -17.80 33.96
C ASP A 169 -9.52 -17.88 33.59
N CYS A 170 -8.97 -16.82 32.96
CA CYS A 170 -7.58 -16.76 32.51
C CYS A 170 -6.58 -16.24 33.57
N GLY A 171 -7.07 -15.75 34.71
CA GLY A 171 -6.28 -15.14 35.76
C GLY A 171 -5.63 -13.80 35.37
N ASN A 172 -4.53 -13.47 36.05
CA ASN A 172 -3.88 -12.15 35.98
C ASN A 172 -3.24 -11.88 34.59
N LEU A 173 -3.59 -10.73 34.00
CA LEU A 173 -3.13 -10.30 32.68
C LEU A 173 -1.95 -9.30 32.70
N ALA A 174 -1.53 -8.82 33.88
CA ALA A 174 -0.49 -7.78 34.01
C ALA A 174 0.81 -8.11 33.25
N ASN A 175 1.25 -9.37 33.28
CA ASN A 175 2.49 -9.80 32.62
C ASN A 175 2.41 -9.78 31.08
N ARG A 176 1.20 -9.63 30.52
CA ARG A 176 0.96 -9.54 29.07
C ARG A 176 0.90 -8.10 28.58
N PHE A 177 0.94 -7.11 29.47
CA PHE A 177 0.82 -5.69 29.14
C PHE A 177 2.13 -4.95 29.41
N GLN A 178 2.89 -4.68 28.34
CA GLN A 178 4.16 -3.97 28.38
C GLN A 178 3.94 -2.46 28.19
N VAL A 179 4.69 -1.65 28.93
CA VAL A 179 4.73 -0.18 28.76
C VAL A 179 6.11 0.22 28.24
N THR A 180 6.15 1.00 27.16
CA THR A 180 7.37 1.49 26.53
C THR A 180 7.20 2.91 25.99
N ASP A 181 8.29 3.52 25.53
CA ASP A 181 8.26 4.68 24.66
C ASP A 181 8.59 4.29 23.21
N PHE A 182 8.39 5.24 22.30
CA PHE A 182 8.56 5.00 20.87
C PHE A 182 10.03 4.77 20.49
N VAL A 183 10.96 5.55 21.05
CA VAL A 183 12.40 5.40 20.78
C VAL A 183 12.91 4.00 21.16
N THR A 184 12.42 3.44 22.26
CA THR A 184 12.76 2.08 22.72
C THR A 184 12.09 1.04 21.84
N LEU A 185 10.81 1.23 21.49
CA LEU A 185 10.09 0.32 20.59
C LEU A 185 10.79 0.20 19.23
N GLN A 186 11.26 1.30 18.65
CA GLN A 186 11.98 1.32 17.37
C GLN A 186 13.28 0.50 17.36
N LYS A 187 13.86 0.24 18.54
CA LYS A 187 15.05 -0.61 18.68
C LYS A 187 14.68 -2.10 18.75
N SER A 188 13.43 -2.43 19.03
CA SER A 188 12.93 -3.81 18.98
C SER A 188 12.82 -4.29 17.54
N LYS A 189 13.36 -5.48 17.25
CA LYS A 189 13.31 -6.09 15.92
C LYS A 189 12.57 -7.43 15.89
N ASP A 190 12.14 -7.92 17.05
CA ASP A 190 11.63 -9.28 17.21
C ASP A 190 10.12 -9.30 17.44
N PHE A 191 9.35 -9.15 16.35
CA PHE A 191 7.91 -9.43 16.35
C PHE A 191 7.67 -10.84 15.80
N LYS A 192 7.54 -11.82 16.71
CA LYS A 192 7.30 -13.23 16.35
C LYS A 192 5.83 -13.54 16.05
N LEU A 193 4.93 -12.77 16.66
CA LEU A 193 3.48 -12.89 16.46
C LEU A 193 3.02 -11.93 15.36
N PRO A 194 1.92 -12.24 14.66
CA PRO A 194 1.21 -11.26 13.83
C PRO A 194 0.88 -10.00 14.64
N VAL A 195 1.10 -8.84 14.04
CA VAL A 195 0.99 -7.56 14.73
C VAL A 195 -0.29 -6.85 14.32
N VAL A 196 -1.00 -6.28 15.29
CA VAL A 196 -2.06 -5.30 15.05
C VAL A 196 -1.69 -3.98 15.72
N VAL A 197 -2.09 -2.87 15.12
CA VAL A 197 -1.74 -1.54 15.64
C VAL A 197 -3.01 -0.74 15.88
N SER A 198 -3.06 -0.06 17.02
CA SER A 198 -4.08 0.92 17.32
C SER A 198 -3.42 2.26 17.62
N ILE A 199 -3.90 3.32 16.99
CA ILE A 199 -3.36 4.68 17.11
C ILE A 199 -4.47 5.60 17.60
N ASP A 200 -4.36 6.11 18.82
CA ASP A 200 -5.15 7.25 19.25
C ASP A 200 -4.48 8.54 18.75
N LEU A 201 -5.24 9.43 18.10
CA LEU A 201 -4.74 10.73 17.67
C LEU A 201 -4.39 11.64 18.86
N ASP A 202 -4.91 11.37 20.05
CA ASP A 202 -4.57 12.09 21.27
C ASP A 202 -3.09 11.92 21.69
N TYR A 203 -2.42 10.88 21.19
CA TYR A 203 -0.99 10.62 21.35
C TYR A 203 -0.14 11.79 20.85
N PHE A 204 -0.66 12.55 19.87
CA PHE A 204 -0.01 13.70 19.27
C PHE A 204 -0.42 15.05 19.90
N THR A 205 -1.25 15.03 20.95
CA THR A 205 -1.69 16.26 21.65
C THR A 205 -0.54 16.95 22.36
N GLY A 206 -0.58 18.29 22.40
CA GLY A 206 0.45 19.11 23.03
C GLY A 206 1.70 19.34 22.18
N LEU A 207 1.81 18.68 21.03
CA LEU A 207 2.83 18.98 20.02
C LEU A 207 2.40 20.17 19.15
N ASN A 208 3.36 20.95 18.63
CA ASN A 208 3.03 21.98 17.65
C ASN A 208 2.68 21.38 16.28
N LYS A 209 2.12 22.18 15.37
CA LYS A 209 1.63 21.70 14.05
C LYS A 209 2.68 20.96 13.23
N VAL A 210 3.93 21.43 13.26
CA VAL A 210 5.05 20.85 12.49
C VAL A 210 5.50 19.54 13.13
N GLU A 211 5.53 19.48 14.46
CA GLU A 211 5.88 18.28 15.22
C GLU A 211 4.82 17.19 15.05
N GLN A 212 3.53 17.54 15.10
CA GLN A 212 2.45 16.59 14.85
C GLN A 212 2.61 15.90 13.50
N TYR A 213 2.85 16.66 12.42
CA TYR A 213 3.12 16.09 11.12
C TYR A 213 4.32 15.14 11.12
N LYS A 214 5.44 15.56 11.71
CA LYS A 214 6.67 14.75 11.74
C LYS A 214 6.49 13.46 12.55
N GLU A 215 5.91 13.54 13.73
CA GLU A 215 5.76 12.40 14.63
C GLU A 215 4.67 11.43 14.14
N LEU A 216 3.53 11.93 13.66
CA LEU A 216 2.49 11.08 13.04
C LEU A 216 3.04 10.33 11.83
N LYS A 217 3.77 11.03 10.95
CA LYS A 217 4.43 10.38 9.81
C LYS A 217 5.41 9.30 10.25
N LYS A 218 6.21 9.53 11.29
CA LYS A 218 7.15 8.53 11.83
C LYS A 218 6.42 7.30 12.39
N VAL A 219 5.33 7.50 13.13
CA VAL A 219 4.53 6.40 13.69
C VAL A 219 3.90 5.57 12.58
N LEU A 220 3.35 6.21 11.55
CA LEU A 220 2.80 5.50 10.39
C LEU A 220 3.90 4.81 9.56
N ASP A 221 5.02 5.47 9.28
CA ASP A 221 6.16 4.84 8.58
C ASP A 221 6.68 3.61 9.35
N TYR A 222 6.76 3.69 10.68
CA TYR A 222 7.11 2.56 11.52
C TYR A 222 6.05 1.46 11.44
N THR A 223 4.77 1.82 11.57
CA THR A 223 3.64 0.89 11.54
C THR A 223 3.61 0.09 10.25
N PHE A 224 3.68 0.75 9.09
CA PHE A 224 3.74 0.06 7.79
C PHE A 224 5.07 -0.66 7.54
N GLY A 225 6.11 -0.39 8.33
CA GLY A 225 7.36 -1.16 8.33
C GLY A 225 7.33 -2.42 9.21
N LEU A 226 6.27 -2.63 10.00
CA LEU A 226 6.17 -3.79 10.88
C LEU A 226 6.01 -5.09 10.08
N PRO A 227 6.74 -6.16 10.43
CA PRO A 227 6.52 -7.47 9.83
C PRO A 227 5.15 -8.02 10.27
N ASN A 228 4.50 -8.77 9.38
CA ASN A 228 3.23 -9.46 9.66
C ASN A 228 2.11 -8.57 10.23
N LEU A 229 2.06 -7.30 9.82
CA LEU A 229 0.97 -6.39 10.18
C LEU A 229 -0.37 -6.86 9.59
N GLN A 230 -1.39 -7.03 10.44
CA GLN A 230 -2.68 -7.64 10.10
C GLN A 230 -3.85 -6.66 10.06
N ALA A 231 -3.82 -5.61 10.89
CA ALA A 231 -4.88 -4.61 10.96
C ALA A 231 -4.39 -3.32 11.63
N ILE A 232 -5.00 -2.19 11.27
CA ILE A 232 -4.79 -0.89 11.92
C ILE A 232 -6.14 -0.32 12.35
N SER A 233 -6.26 0.18 13.57
CA SER A 233 -7.33 1.12 13.96
C SER A 233 -6.75 2.50 14.31
N ILE A 234 -7.51 3.56 13.99
CA ILE A 234 -7.20 4.94 14.34
C ILE A 234 -8.42 5.55 15.04
N ALA A 235 -8.25 6.06 16.24
CA ALA A 235 -9.28 6.76 16.99
C ALA A 235 -9.04 8.27 16.95
N VAL A 236 -10.06 9.07 16.65
CA VAL A 236 -9.94 10.55 16.70
C VAL A 236 -9.88 11.03 18.15
N SER A 237 -10.62 10.37 19.04
CA SER A 237 -10.73 10.63 20.49
C SER A 237 -10.95 12.10 20.79
N TYR A 238 -11.93 12.70 20.11
CA TYR A 238 -12.17 14.14 20.14
C TYR A 238 -12.25 14.79 21.52
N PRO A 239 -12.88 14.17 22.56
CA PRO A 239 -12.88 14.75 23.91
C PRO A 239 -11.48 15.09 24.46
N TYR A 240 -10.46 14.35 24.04
CA TYR A 240 -9.08 14.47 24.53
C TYR A 240 -8.24 15.46 23.71
N LEU A 241 -8.76 15.97 22.60
CA LEU A 241 -8.09 16.93 21.74
C LEU A 241 -8.39 18.38 22.16
N GLN A 242 -7.49 19.30 21.86
CA GLN A 242 -7.59 20.70 22.30
C GLN A 242 -8.65 21.50 21.54
N SER A 243 -8.97 21.09 20.30
CA SER A 243 -9.95 21.80 19.45
C SER A 243 -10.34 20.99 18.21
N SER A 244 -11.44 21.38 17.56
CA SER A 244 -11.85 20.85 16.24
C SER A 244 -10.78 21.05 15.17
N HIS A 245 -10.00 22.14 15.24
CA HIS A 245 -8.91 22.40 14.30
C HIS A 245 -7.73 21.43 14.46
N GLU A 246 -7.49 20.94 15.68
CA GLU A 246 -6.49 19.90 15.93
C GLU A 246 -6.98 18.54 15.43
N ALA A 247 -8.23 18.17 15.75
CA ALA A 247 -8.87 16.95 15.27
C ALA A 247 -8.87 16.85 13.74
N ASP A 248 -9.36 17.89 13.07
CA ASP A 248 -9.36 18.01 11.60
C ASP A 248 -7.97 17.82 11.02
N ARG A 249 -6.95 18.45 11.62
CA ARG A 249 -5.58 18.38 11.13
C ARG A 249 -5.02 16.97 11.26
N LEU A 250 -5.15 16.34 12.43
CA LEU A 250 -4.61 14.99 12.65
C LEU A 250 -5.32 13.94 11.80
N LEU A 251 -6.65 14.06 11.65
CA LEU A 251 -7.43 13.20 10.75
C LEU A 251 -7.02 13.42 9.29
N TYR A 252 -6.90 14.68 8.85
CA TYR A 252 -6.41 15.02 7.50
C TYR A 252 -5.03 14.41 7.23
N LEU A 253 -4.07 14.56 8.15
CA LEU A 253 -2.71 14.03 7.99
C LEU A 253 -2.70 12.50 7.93
N SER A 254 -3.52 11.83 8.75
CA SER A 254 -3.66 10.37 8.74
C SER A 254 -4.21 9.89 7.40
N LEU A 255 -5.31 10.48 6.93
CA LEU A 255 -5.94 10.13 5.66
C LEU A 255 -5.03 10.45 4.46
N GLN A 256 -4.31 11.57 4.50
CA GLN A 256 -3.34 11.95 3.47
C GLN A 256 -2.22 10.93 3.37
N TYR A 257 -1.73 10.42 4.51
CA TYR A 257 -0.74 9.35 4.52
C TYR A 257 -1.33 8.05 3.94
N LEU A 258 -2.51 7.63 4.42
CA LEU A 258 -3.15 6.39 4.00
C LEU A 258 -3.51 6.38 2.51
N LYS A 259 -3.89 7.52 1.92
CA LYS A 259 -4.17 7.69 0.47
C LYS A 259 -3.05 7.18 -0.44
N ARG A 260 -1.81 7.23 0.05
CA ARG A 260 -0.62 6.83 -0.71
C ARG A 260 -0.49 5.32 -0.86
N ILE A 261 -1.20 4.54 -0.05
CA ILE A 261 -1.07 3.09 0.01
C ILE A 261 -2.22 2.45 -0.76
N LYS A 262 -1.91 1.67 -1.79
CA LYS A 262 -2.92 1.18 -2.74
C LYS A 262 -3.62 -0.10 -2.31
N ASN A 263 -2.97 -0.89 -1.47
CA ASN A 263 -3.50 -2.16 -0.96
C ASN A 263 -3.94 -2.06 0.51
N ILE A 264 -4.70 -1.00 0.85
CA ILE A 264 -5.45 -0.92 2.10
C ILE A 264 -6.96 -0.95 1.82
N LYS A 265 -7.74 -1.46 2.78
CA LYS A 265 -9.19 -1.32 2.81
C LYS A 265 -9.54 -0.37 3.94
N LEU A 266 -9.88 0.86 3.56
CA LEU A 266 -10.13 1.93 4.52
C LEU A 266 -11.62 1.97 4.86
N ARG A 267 -11.94 1.69 6.13
CA ARG A 267 -13.27 1.88 6.71
C ARG A 267 -13.26 3.10 7.63
N TYR A 268 -14.23 3.98 7.48
CA TYR A 268 -14.37 5.18 8.31
C TYR A 268 -15.81 5.32 8.78
N GLU A 269 -16.04 5.41 10.09
CA GLU A 269 -17.40 5.42 10.65
C GLU A 269 -17.65 6.67 11.51
N PRO A 270 -17.83 7.86 10.90
CA PRO A 270 -17.94 9.12 11.63
C PRO A 270 -19.28 9.36 12.34
N PHE A 271 -20.30 8.52 12.07
CA PHE A 271 -21.66 8.71 12.59
C PHE A 271 -22.03 7.71 13.68
N ILE A 272 -21.13 6.78 14.01
CA ILE A 272 -21.43 5.79 15.04
C ILE A 272 -21.51 6.44 16.41
N ASP A 273 -22.54 6.06 17.18
CA ASP A 273 -22.68 6.39 18.58
C ASP A 273 -22.21 5.22 19.46
N ASN A 274 -21.50 5.54 20.54
CA ASN A 274 -20.98 4.59 21.53
C ASN A 274 -21.74 4.66 22.87
N GLY A 275 -22.92 5.28 22.86
CA GLY A 275 -23.77 5.37 24.04
C GLY A 275 -23.17 6.30 25.11
N PRO A 276 -23.53 6.11 26.38
CA PRO A 276 -23.06 6.96 27.47
C PRO A 276 -21.57 6.72 27.78
N ASP A 277 -20.74 7.74 27.60
CA ASP A 277 -19.31 7.70 27.91
C ASP A 277 -19.05 7.77 29.42
N GLN A 278 -18.46 6.71 29.99
CA GLN A 278 -18.19 6.63 31.43
C GLN A 278 -16.72 6.93 31.81
N SER A 279 -15.92 7.46 30.89
CA SER A 279 -14.55 7.87 31.16
C SER A 279 -14.50 8.96 32.24
N GLU A 280 -13.37 9.07 32.95
CA GLU A 280 -13.18 10.15 33.93
C GLU A 280 -13.29 11.54 33.31
N LEU A 281 -12.89 11.67 32.04
CA LEU A 281 -13.07 12.90 31.28
C LEU A 281 -14.55 13.19 31.03
N ALA A 282 -15.33 12.21 30.57
CA ALA A 282 -16.77 12.36 30.38
C ALA A 282 -17.50 12.70 31.69
N LYS A 283 -17.16 12.04 32.79
CA LYS A 283 -17.68 12.36 34.13
C LYS A 283 -17.44 13.83 34.49
N SER A 284 -16.31 14.41 34.08
CA SER A 284 -16.01 15.83 34.32
C SER A 284 -16.98 16.78 33.57
N PHE A 285 -17.43 16.41 32.37
CA PHE A 285 -18.46 17.15 31.61
C PHE A 285 -19.84 16.99 32.25
N TYR A 286 -20.21 15.77 32.64
CA TYR A 286 -21.50 15.51 33.28
C TYR A 286 -21.64 16.22 34.62
N ARG A 287 -20.58 16.29 35.44
CA ARG A 287 -20.57 17.10 36.68
C ARG A 287 -20.87 18.58 36.42
N LYS A 288 -20.51 19.09 35.24
CA LYS A 288 -20.82 20.45 34.77
C LYS A 288 -22.15 20.54 34.01
N ARG A 289 -22.93 19.46 33.92
CA ARG A 289 -24.16 19.34 33.12
C ARG A 289 -23.95 19.65 31.63
N LEU A 290 -22.77 19.34 31.11
CA LEU A 290 -22.43 19.47 29.70
C LEU A 290 -22.45 18.09 29.03
N PRO A 291 -22.85 17.99 27.74
CA PRO A 291 -22.66 16.78 26.97
C PRO A 291 -21.17 16.54 26.73
N VAL A 292 -20.81 15.26 26.54
CA VAL A 292 -19.45 14.90 26.08
C VAL A 292 -19.33 15.34 24.62
N PRO A 293 -18.30 16.13 24.27
CA PRO A 293 -18.13 16.61 22.91
C PRO A 293 -17.83 15.43 21.97
N LYS A 294 -18.39 15.44 20.75
CA LYS A 294 -18.13 14.46 19.69
C LYS A 294 -17.56 15.16 18.46
N TYR A 295 -16.77 14.44 17.67
CA TYR A 295 -16.26 15.00 16.42
C TYR A 295 -17.37 15.10 15.37
N GLU A 296 -17.76 16.33 15.02
CA GLU A 296 -18.78 16.57 14.00
C GLU A 296 -18.16 16.67 12.61
N ILE A 297 -18.09 15.54 11.89
CA ILE A 297 -17.54 15.47 10.53
C ILE A 297 -18.17 16.49 9.57
N LYS A 298 -19.44 16.85 9.77
CA LYS A 298 -20.18 17.85 8.97
C LYS A 298 -19.47 19.22 8.95
N ASN A 299 -18.78 19.55 10.04
CA ASN A 299 -18.09 20.81 10.25
C ASN A 299 -16.60 20.75 9.85
N ALA A 300 -16.17 19.67 9.17
CA ALA A 300 -14.80 19.52 8.72
C ALA A 300 -14.29 20.74 7.93
N SER A 301 -13.02 21.04 8.11
CA SER A 301 -12.30 22.06 7.34
C SER A 301 -12.34 21.78 5.85
N ASN A 302 -12.24 22.83 5.04
CA ASN A 302 -12.29 22.71 3.58
C ASN A 302 -11.18 21.80 3.02
N ASN A 303 -10.01 21.76 3.67
CA ASN A 303 -8.93 20.85 3.27
C ASN A 303 -9.30 19.38 3.51
N LEU A 304 -9.90 19.06 4.66
CA LEU A 304 -10.37 17.71 4.96
C LEU A 304 -11.54 17.32 4.05
N LYS A 305 -12.50 18.22 3.82
CA LYS A 305 -13.59 18.01 2.85
C LYS A 305 -13.04 17.69 1.46
N SER A 306 -12.10 18.50 0.95
CA SER A 306 -11.50 18.25 -0.37
C SER A 306 -10.82 16.88 -0.43
N LEU A 307 -10.07 16.49 0.60
CA LEU A 307 -9.43 15.17 0.64
C LEU A 307 -10.45 14.02 0.64
N LEU A 308 -11.48 14.11 1.49
CA LEU A 308 -12.52 13.09 1.65
C LEU A 308 -13.33 12.87 0.37
N LEU A 309 -13.56 13.92 -0.42
CA LEU A 309 -14.24 13.82 -1.72
C LEU A 309 -13.49 12.96 -2.75
N HIS A 310 -12.20 12.71 -2.56
CA HIS A 310 -11.36 11.90 -3.46
C HIS A 310 -10.93 10.56 -2.87
N LEU A 311 -11.38 10.22 -1.66
CA LEU A 311 -11.08 8.95 -1.02
C LEU A 311 -12.25 7.98 -1.18
N LYS A 312 -11.93 6.70 -1.41
CA LYS A 312 -12.89 5.60 -1.37
C LYS A 312 -12.90 5.03 0.05
N PHE A 313 -14.08 4.96 0.67
CA PHE A 313 -14.29 4.38 1.99
C PHE A 313 -15.26 3.21 1.89
N ASP A 314 -14.95 2.14 2.59
CA ASP A 314 -15.95 1.15 2.98
C ASP A 314 -16.74 1.74 4.15
N MET A 315 -18.06 1.86 3.99
CA MET A 315 -18.98 2.33 5.03
C MET A 315 -19.96 1.21 5.34
N GLU A 316 -20.02 0.78 6.59
CA GLU A 316 -20.95 -0.22 7.06
C GLU A 316 -22.20 0.43 7.65
N TYR A 317 -22.02 1.49 8.44
CA TYR A 317 -23.11 2.19 9.12
C TYR A 317 -23.41 3.52 8.43
N HIS A 318 -24.69 3.91 8.41
CA HIS A 318 -25.15 5.22 7.93
C HIS A 318 -24.61 5.64 6.54
N ARG A 319 -24.45 4.68 5.61
CA ARG A 319 -23.92 4.92 4.25
C ARG A 319 -24.68 6.01 3.48
N GLU A 320 -26.01 6.06 3.61
CA GLU A 320 -26.83 7.08 2.96
C GLU A 320 -26.54 8.49 3.48
N ALA A 321 -26.36 8.63 4.80
CA ALA A 321 -26.01 9.90 5.42
C ALA A 321 -24.61 10.37 4.98
N TRP A 322 -23.65 9.44 4.85
CA TRP A 322 -22.34 9.74 4.30
C TRP A 322 -22.42 10.23 2.86
N GLN A 323 -23.16 9.51 1.99
CA GLN A 323 -23.32 9.91 0.59
C GLN A 323 -24.05 11.25 0.44
N ALA A 324 -25.05 11.53 1.28
CA ALA A 324 -25.72 12.82 1.32
C ALA A 324 -24.73 13.93 1.71
N LEU A 325 -23.92 13.71 2.75
CA LEU A 325 -22.92 14.68 3.19
C LEU A 325 -21.89 14.99 2.09
N LEU A 326 -21.38 13.96 1.39
CA LEU A 326 -20.44 14.18 0.28
C LEU A 326 -21.09 14.95 -0.87
N ARG A 327 -22.35 14.65 -1.22
CA ARG A 327 -23.10 15.42 -2.24
C ARG A 327 -23.30 16.87 -1.84
N ASP A 328 -23.63 17.12 -0.57
CA ASP A 328 -23.79 18.48 -0.05
C ASP A 328 -22.48 19.27 -0.14
N TRP A 329 -21.35 18.67 0.25
CA TRP A 329 -20.04 19.30 0.11
C TRP A 329 -19.65 19.55 -1.34
N GLN A 330 -19.94 18.59 -2.23
CA GLN A 330 -19.76 18.80 -3.67
C GLN A 330 -20.61 19.98 -4.14
N ASN A 331 -21.85 20.11 -3.73
CA ASN A 331 -22.74 21.18 -4.19
C ASN A 331 -22.37 22.56 -3.60
N GLN A 332 -21.84 22.61 -2.38
CA GLN A 332 -21.41 23.84 -1.72
C GLN A 332 -20.08 24.38 -2.28
N SER A 333 -19.23 23.52 -2.85
CA SER A 333 -17.94 23.97 -3.37
C SER A 333 -18.11 24.77 -4.66
N SER A 334 -17.79 26.06 -4.60
CA SER A 334 -17.76 26.96 -5.77
C SER A 334 -16.59 26.67 -6.71
N ILE A 335 -15.61 25.87 -6.26
CA ILE A 335 -14.41 25.51 -7.00
C ILE A 335 -14.33 23.99 -7.04
N LYS A 336 -14.23 23.44 -8.26
CA LYS A 336 -14.14 22.01 -8.51
C LYS A 336 -13.07 21.78 -9.57
N PRO A 337 -11.79 21.78 -9.16
CA PRO A 337 -10.73 21.65 -10.13
C PRO A 337 -10.77 20.24 -10.71
N THR A 338 -10.77 20.14 -12.02
CA THR A 338 -10.70 18.86 -12.76
C THR A 338 -9.60 18.94 -13.81
N ILE A 339 -9.14 17.79 -14.29
CA ILE A 339 -8.12 17.75 -15.34
C ILE A 339 -8.79 17.46 -16.69
N LEU A 340 -8.68 18.43 -17.60
CA LEU A 340 -8.95 18.24 -19.02
C LEU A 340 -7.73 17.60 -19.68
N LEU A 341 -7.98 16.50 -20.39
CA LEU A 341 -6.97 15.73 -21.11
C LEU A 341 -7.00 16.07 -22.60
N TYR A 342 -5.85 16.38 -23.16
CA TYR A 342 -5.67 16.71 -24.57
C TYR A 342 -4.82 15.65 -25.26
N LYS A 343 -5.27 15.25 -26.45
CA LYS A 343 -4.57 14.38 -27.39
C LYS A 343 -4.51 15.09 -28.74
N ASN A 344 -3.30 15.39 -29.21
CA ASN A 344 -3.07 16.10 -30.49
C ASN A 344 -3.91 17.38 -30.61
N GLY A 345 -3.95 18.17 -29.53
CA GLY A 345 -4.69 19.43 -29.44
C GLY A 345 -6.21 19.30 -29.25
N LYS A 346 -6.77 18.09 -29.22
CA LYS A 346 -8.21 17.86 -29.01
C LYS A 346 -8.47 17.34 -27.60
N ILE A 347 -9.53 17.82 -26.96
CA ILE A 347 -9.99 17.29 -25.67
C ILE A 347 -10.48 15.86 -25.89
N VAL A 348 -10.07 14.95 -25.02
CA VAL A 348 -10.52 13.56 -24.98
C VAL A 348 -11.12 13.25 -23.60
N PRO A 349 -12.03 12.28 -23.51
CA PRO A 349 -12.54 11.81 -22.22
C PRO A 349 -11.40 11.35 -21.31
N ASN A 350 -11.48 11.71 -20.03
CA ASN A 350 -10.58 11.19 -19.01
C ASN A 350 -11.11 9.84 -18.52
N GLU A 351 -10.54 8.76 -19.03
CA GLU A 351 -10.83 7.40 -18.57
C GLU A 351 -9.96 7.04 -17.36
N ARG A 352 -10.23 5.88 -16.74
CA ARG A 352 -9.40 5.37 -15.63
C ARG A 352 -7.92 5.23 -16.01
N PHE A 353 -7.66 4.79 -17.25
CA PHE A 353 -6.33 4.71 -17.84
C PHE A 353 -6.37 5.27 -19.25
N ASN A 354 -5.53 6.25 -19.53
CA ASN A 354 -5.54 6.96 -20.80
C ASN A 354 -4.29 6.58 -21.60
N TYR A 355 -4.50 5.98 -22.79
CA TYR A 355 -3.43 5.37 -23.58
C TYR A 355 -2.97 6.26 -24.75
N PHE A 356 -1.67 6.46 -24.86
CA PHE A 356 -1.03 7.32 -25.87
C PHE A 356 0.06 6.59 -26.63
N SER A 357 0.02 6.66 -27.96
CA SER A 357 1.13 6.23 -28.82
C SER A 357 2.34 7.15 -28.59
N ILE A 358 3.52 6.72 -29.01
CA ILE A 358 4.71 7.57 -29.00
C ILE A 358 4.51 8.85 -29.83
N ASP A 359 3.71 8.79 -30.90
CA ASP A 359 3.45 9.92 -31.80
C ASP A 359 2.39 10.89 -31.29
N ASP A 360 1.67 10.54 -30.21
CA ASP A 360 0.61 11.39 -29.67
C ASP A 360 1.21 12.53 -28.82
N ALA A 361 0.84 13.77 -29.13
CA ALA A 361 1.08 14.90 -28.26
C ALA A 361 0.06 14.92 -27.11
N ILE A 362 0.56 14.92 -25.87
CA ILE A 362 -0.25 14.88 -24.65
C ILE A 362 -0.28 16.27 -24.03
N GLY A 363 -1.44 16.71 -23.53
CA GLY A 363 -1.55 17.92 -22.72
C GLY A 363 -2.54 17.72 -21.57
N LEU A 364 -2.27 18.34 -20.43
CA LEU A 364 -3.21 18.43 -19.32
C LEU A 364 -3.51 19.89 -19.03
N ARG A 365 -4.75 20.19 -18.66
CA ARG A 365 -5.16 21.53 -18.20
C ARG A 365 -6.09 21.41 -17.01
N VAL A 366 -5.87 22.21 -15.98
CA VAL A 366 -6.84 22.33 -14.89
C VAL A 366 -8.01 23.20 -15.35
N SER A 367 -9.24 22.75 -15.14
CA SER A 367 -10.48 23.52 -15.36
C SER A 367 -11.31 23.57 -14.08
N GLY A 368 -12.35 24.40 -14.00
CA GLY A 368 -13.15 24.63 -12.80
C GLY A 368 -12.51 25.62 -11.82
N VAL A 369 -11.60 26.45 -12.33
CA VAL A 369 -10.81 27.46 -11.62
C VAL A 369 -10.89 28.84 -12.28
N GLU A 370 -11.79 29.01 -13.26
CA GLU A 370 -11.90 30.20 -14.11
C GLU A 370 -12.31 31.46 -13.30
N ASN A 371 -12.98 31.28 -12.17
CA ASN A 371 -13.38 32.35 -11.26
C ASN A 371 -12.29 32.73 -10.23
N ILE A 372 -11.11 32.10 -10.30
CA ILE A 372 -9.98 32.38 -9.41
C ILE A 372 -9.03 33.34 -10.12
N VAL A 373 -8.76 34.49 -9.51
CA VAL A 373 -7.72 35.42 -9.99
C VAL A 373 -6.35 34.81 -9.69
N ASP A 374 -5.55 34.56 -10.75
CA ASP A 374 -4.20 33.97 -10.68
C ASP A 374 -4.17 32.63 -9.90
N PRO A 375 -4.79 31.55 -10.43
CA PRO A 375 -4.85 30.27 -9.75
C PRO A 375 -3.44 29.69 -9.59
N LYS A 376 -3.01 29.52 -8.35
CA LYS A 376 -1.72 28.85 -8.05
C LYS A 376 -1.91 27.35 -8.15
N VAL A 377 -1.45 26.78 -9.27
CA VAL A 377 -1.50 25.35 -9.53
C VAL A 377 -0.17 24.71 -9.10
N CYS A 378 -0.26 23.56 -8.44
CA CYS A 378 0.87 22.72 -8.09
C CYS A 378 0.65 21.32 -8.66
N TRP A 379 1.29 21.04 -9.78
CA TRP A 379 1.27 19.70 -10.37
C TRP A 379 2.10 18.72 -9.54
N LYS A 380 1.57 17.52 -9.34
CA LYS A 380 2.20 16.44 -8.61
C LYS A 380 2.11 15.13 -9.39
N VAL A 381 3.20 14.38 -9.37
CA VAL A 381 3.28 13.04 -9.94
C VAL A 381 3.44 12.01 -8.82
N LEU A 382 2.71 10.91 -8.94
CA LEU A 382 2.85 9.75 -8.07
C LEU A 382 3.87 8.78 -8.66
N TYR A 383 4.78 8.28 -7.83
CA TYR A 383 5.74 7.25 -8.20
C TYR A 383 5.83 6.20 -7.10
N SER A 384 6.10 4.94 -7.46
CA SER A 384 6.26 3.90 -6.45
C SER A 384 7.46 4.23 -5.55
N LYS A 385 7.25 4.19 -4.24
CA LYS A 385 8.29 4.42 -3.25
C LYS A 385 9.35 3.32 -3.30
N GLU A 386 8.90 2.08 -3.43
CA GLU A 386 9.74 0.90 -3.51
C GLU A 386 9.82 0.39 -4.94
N LYS A 387 10.93 -0.25 -5.29
CA LYS A 387 11.11 -0.89 -6.60
C LYS A 387 10.68 -2.35 -6.61
N SER A 388 10.66 -2.99 -5.45
CA SER A 388 10.28 -4.38 -5.25
C SER A 388 9.31 -4.49 -4.07
N ILE A 389 8.22 -5.21 -4.26
CA ILE A 389 7.13 -5.39 -3.28
C ILE A 389 6.77 -6.88 -3.22
N ASN A 390 6.52 -7.40 -2.02
CA ASN A 390 6.12 -8.78 -1.80
C ASN A 390 4.71 -8.85 -1.19
N LEU A 391 3.70 -9.16 -2.01
CA LEU A 391 2.33 -9.33 -1.53
C LEU A 391 2.06 -10.72 -0.95
N THR A 392 3.02 -11.63 -1.03
CA THR A 392 2.89 -13.00 -0.55
C THR A 392 3.36 -13.13 0.89
N GLU A 393 2.96 -14.21 1.56
CA GLU A 393 3.40 -14.52 2.93
C GLU A 393 4.79 -15.17 3.00
N ARG A 394 5.42 -15.40 1.84
CA ARG A 394 6.72 -16.08 1.77
C ARG A 394 7.77 -15.12 1.24
N ASN A 395 8.89 -15.07 1.94
CA ASN A 395 10.10 -14.47 1.43
C ASN A 395 10.68 -15.37 0.33
N TYR A 396 10.77 -14.86 -0.88
CA TYR A 396 11.26 -15.61 -2.03
C TYR A 396 11.93 -14.70 -3.05
N GLY A 397 13.10 -15.14 -3.54
CA GLY A 397 13.79 -14.53 -4.68
C GLY A 397 14.09 -13.04 -4.51
N PHE A 398 13.80 -12.26 -5.56
CA PHE A 398 14.14 -10.84 -5.70
C PHE A 398 13.27 -9.89 -4.86
N ALA A 399 12.26 -10.41 -4.16
CA ALA A 399 11.41 -9.65 -3.25
C ALA A 399 11.59 -10.12 -1.78
N ASP A 400 12.70 -10.80 -1.47
CA ASP A 400 13.03 -11.17 -0.11
C ASP A 400 13.19 -9.92 0.79
N ASN A 401 12.46 -9.88 1.90
CA ASN A 401 12.36 -8.74 2.81
C ASN A 401 11.82 -7.43 2.18
N ALA A 402 11.24 -7.52 0.98
CA ALA A 402 10.52 -6.38 0.40
C ALA A 402 9.28 -6.05 1.22
N THR A 403 8.84 -4.79 1.17
CA THR A 403 7.60 -4.37 1.83
C THR A 403 6.40 -5.11 1.24
N ARG A 404 5.36 -5.29 2.05
CA ARG A 404 4.04 -5.79 1.61
C ARG A 404 3.14 -4.68 1.06
N TRP A 405 3.51 -3.42 1.22
CA TRP A 405 2.62 -2.29 0.95
C TRP A 405 3.00 -1.56 -0.33
N ILE A 406 2.01 -1.38 -1.20
CA ILE A 406 2.15 -0.64 -2.45
C ILE A 406 2.02 0.85 -2.12
N VAL A 407 3.13 1.49 -1.80
CA VAL A 407 3.18 2.91 -1.42
C VAL A 407 3.62 3.77 -2.61
N PHE A 408 2.82 4.79 -2.93
CA PHE A 408 3.18 5.83 -3.89
C PHE A 408 3.58 7.12 -3.17
N ASP A 409 4.75 7.65 -3.51
CA ASP A 409 5.21 8.95 -3.05
C ASP A 409 4.78 10.04 -4.04
N GLU A 410 4.63 11.26 -3.51
CA GLU A 410 4.29 12.44 -4.29
C GLU A 410 5.57 13.24 -4.60
N ARG A 411 5.80 13.53 -5.88
CA ARG A 411 6.81 14.50 -6.31
C ARG A 411 6.14 15.73 -6.88
N ARG A 412 6.41 16.89 -6.28
CA ARG A 412 6.02 18.19 -6.84
C ARG A 412 6.78 18.45 -8.13
N LEU A 413 6.07 18.82 -9.19
CA LEU A 413 6.66 19.30 -10.42
C LEU A 413 6.98 20.80 -10.31
N PRO A 414 8.02 21.30 -10.98
CA PRO A 414 8.42 22.70 -10.91
C PRO A 414 7.43 23.65 -11.63
N TYR A 415 6.48 23.11 -12.39
CA TYR A 415 5.53 23.86 -13.19
C TYR A 415 4.33 24.30 -12.34
N GLN A 416 4.02 25.60 -12.41
CA GLN A 416 2.94 26.22 -11.64
C GLN A 416 1.80 26.76 -12.51
N ASP A 417 1.89 26.53 -13.82
CA ASP A 417 0.88 26.96 -14.78
C ASP A 417 -0.35 26.02 -14.74
N ILE A 418 -1.48 26.53 -15.19
CA ILE A 418 -2.74 25.80 -15.33
C ILE A 418 -2.65 24.69 -16.38
N GLU A 419 -1.68 24.78 -17.29
CA GLU A 419 -1.40 23.80 -18.33
C GLU A 419 -0.09 23.05 -18.08
N LEU A 420 -0.11 21.75 -18.38
CA LEU A 420 1.07 20.89 -18.44
C LEU A 420 1.20 20.36 -19.87
N LYS A 421 2.22 20.83 -20.60
CA LYS A 421 2.42 20.54 -22.02
C LYS A 421 3.17 19.22 -22.24
N ASN A 422 3.17 18.77 -23.50
CA ASN A 422 3.76 17.50 -23.91
C ASN A 422 5.23 17.36 -23.46
N GLU A 423 6.07 18.36 -23.72
CA GLU A 423 7.49 18.37 -23.34
C GLU A 423 7.72 18.16 -21.83
N ASN A 424 6.81 18.66 -20.99
CA ASN A 424 6.87 18.47 -19.53
C ASN A 424 6.46 17.04 -19.14
N LEU A 425 5.46 16.48 -19.84
CA LEU A 425 4.90 15.16 -19.56
C LEU A 425 5.79 14.02 -20.02
N VAL A 426 6.41 14.13 -21.20
CA VAL A 426 7.28 13.08 -21.77
C VAL A 426 8.42 12.71 -20.82
N ASN A 427 8.97 13.69 -20.11
CA ASN A 427 10.07 13.50 -19.16
C ASN A 427 9.66 12.80 -17.84
N LEU A 428 8.38 12.49 -17.66
CA LEU A 428 7.87 11.78 -16.48
C LEU A 428 7.80 10.26 -16.68
N PHE A 429 7.82 9.80 -17.93
CA PHE A 429 7.84 8.37 -18.28
C PHE A 429 9.23 7.76 -18.01
N ASP A 430 9.41 6.47 -18.33
CA ASP A 430 10.70 5.81 -18.20
C ASP A 430 11.78 6.60 -18.96
N ILE A 431 12.88 6.93 -18.27
CA ILE A 431 13.91 7.83 -18.81
C ILE A 431 14.69 7.19 -19.96
N ARG A 432 14.74 5.86 -20.03
CA ARG A 432 15.50 5.15 -21.07
C ARG A 432 14.72 5.02 -22.36
N THR A 433 13.41 4.86 -22.25
CA THR A 433 12.55 4.48 -23.39
C THR A 433 11.46 5.49 -23.72
N GLY A 434 11.10 6.38 -22.78
CA GLY A 434 9.97 7.30 -22.90
C GLY A 434 8.59 6.63 -22.77
N PHE A 435 8.54 5.35 -22.39
CA PHE A 435 7.31 4.57 -22.23
C PHE A 435 6.94 4.37 -20.75
N GLY A 436 5.76 3.80 -20.51
CA GLY A 436 5.32 3.41 -19.18
C GLY A 436 4.07 4.16 -18.74
N THR A 437 3.84 4.18 -17.44
CA THR A 437 2.64 4.75 -16.82
C THR A 437 2.99 5.84 -15.82
N VAL A 438 2.26 6.95 -15.86
CA VAL A 438 2.43 8.08 -14.95
C VAL A 438 1.07 8.45 -14.37
N GLN A 439 1.02 8.64 -13.06
CA GLN A 439 -0.18 9.10 -12.35
C GLN A 439 0.03 10.54 -11.91
N ILE A 440 -0.83 11.46 -12.35
CA ILE A 440 -0.67 12.91 -12.16
C ILE A 440 -1.95 13.49 -11.56
N PHE A 441 -1.81 14.44 -10.65
CA PHE A 441 -2.90 15.28 -10.19
C PHE A 441 -2.38 16.70 -9.94
N ALA A 442 -3.29 17.64 -9.72
CA ALA A 442 -2.96 19.01 -9.37
C ALA A 442 -3.60 19.41 -8.04
N GLU A 443 -2.93 20.32 -7.35
CA GLU A 443 -3.48 21.07 -6.22
C GLU A 443 -3.65 22.53 -6.64
N VAL A 444 -4.79 23.11 -6.34
CA VAL A 444 -5.12 24.51 -6.61
C VAL A 444 -5.32 25.23 -5.28
N ALA A 445 -4.49 26.23 -5.03
CA ALA A 445 -4.59 27.03 -3.81
C ALA A 445 -5.46 28.28 -4.05
N ASN A 446 -6.47 28.49 -3.21
CA ASN A 446 -7.27 29.71 -3.21
C ASN A 446 -7.64 30.13 -1.78
N LYS A 447 -7.32 31.37 -1.41
CA LYS A 447 -7.58 31.95 -0.06
C LYS A 447 -7.18 31.02 1.10
N GLY A 448 -6.07 30.30 0.96
CA GLY A 448 -5.55 29.37 1.98
C GLY A 448 -6.21 27.99 2.01
N ILE A 449 -7.18 27.72 1.13
CA ILE A 449 -7.77 26.40 0.92
C ILE A 449 -7.05 25.72 -0.24
N ILE A 450 -6.74 24.44 -0.07
CA ILE A 450 -6.16 23.61 -1.12
C ILE A 450 -7.24 22.69 -1.67
N TYR A 451 -7.54 22.83 -2.95
CA TYR A 451 -8.43 21.93 -3.69
C TYR A 451 -7.59 20.96 -4.50
N GLN A 452 -7.92 19.67 -4.45
CA GLN A 452 -7.24 18.65 -5.24
C GLN A 452 -8.07 18.27 -6.48
N THR A 453 -7.43 17.96 -7.59
CA THR A 453 -8.09 17.30 -8.74
C THR A 453 -8.17 15.79 -8.51
N GLU A 454 -8.92 15.09 -9.37
CA GLU A 454 -8.72 13.66 -9.57
C GLU A 454 -7.30 13.33 -10.01
N THR A 455 -6.89 12.07 -9.82
CA THR A 455 -5.63 11.55 -10.37
C THR A 455 -5.88 10.98 -11.76
N VAL A 456 -5.19 11.52 -12.76
CA VAL A 456 -5.19 11.04 -14.14
C VAL A 456 -4.05 10.04 -14.31
N CYS A 457 -4.37 8.86 -14.85
CA CYS A 457 -3.37 7.86 -15.19
C CYS A 457 -3.11 7.86 -16.70
N LEU A 458 -1.87 8.13 -17.09
CA LEU A 458 -1.40 8.20 -18.48
C LEU A 458 -0.49 7.01 -18.75
N SER A 459 -0.77 6.21 -19.78
CA SER A 459 0.11 5.13 -20.23
C SER A 459 0.59 5.41 -21.65
N ARG A 460 1.90 5.54 -21.84
CA ARG A 460 2.53 5.77 -23.14
C ARG A 460 3.19 4.50 -23.64
N TYR A 461 2.96 4.16 -24.91
CA TYR A 461 3.36 2.89 -25.49
C TYR A 461 4.01 3.03 -26.87
N ARG A 462 4.77 2.01 -27.27
CA ARG A 462 5.57 2.03 -28.52
C ARG A 462 4.68 1.92 -29.76
N ASP A 463 3.88 0.85 -29.82
CA ASP A 463 3.03 0.51 -30.96
C ASP A 463 1.87 -0.43 -30.54
N ARG A 464 1.04 -0.86 -31.50
CA ARG A 464 -0.12 -1.71 -31.22
C ARG A 464 0.20 -3.22 -31.15
N SER A 465 1.45 -3.63 -31.35
CA SER A 465 1.88 -5.04 -31.25
C SER A 465 1.90 -5.51 -29.80
N TYR A 466 2.12 -6.81 -29.60
CA TYR A 466 2.28 -7.39 -28.26
C TYR A 466 3.40 -6.70 -27.47
N LEU A 467 4.56 -6.52 -28.09
CA LEU A 467 5.71 -5.86 -27.46
C LEU A 467 5.41 -4.39 -27.15
N GLY A 468 4.71 -3.69 -28.05
CA GLY A 468 4.28 -2.33 -27.81
C GLY A 468 3.36 -2.20 -26.60
N ARG A 469 2.48 -3.19 -26.36
CA ARG A 469 1.64 -3.23 -25.15
C ARG A 469 2.43 -3.47 -23.88
N LEU A 470 3.48 -4.29 -23.91
CA LEU A 470 4.34 -4.48 -22.73
C LEU A 470 4.98 -3.16 -22.27
N THR A 471 5.26 -2.23 -23.19
CA THR A 471 5.90 -0.96 -22.82
C THR A 471 5.00 -0.02 -22.02
N GLU A 472 3.68 -0.27 -21.96
CA GLU A 472 2.74 0.52 -21.16
C GLU A 472 3.09 0.52 -19.65
N ILE A 473 3.87 -0.45 -19.15
CA ILE A 473 4.18 -0.62 -17.71
C ILE A 473 5.69 -0.54 -17.36
N PHE A 474 6.54 0.00 -18.24
CA PHE A 474 8.02 0.00 -18.11
C PHE A 474 8.64 0.73 -16.90
N ASN A 475 7.89 1.55 -16.19
CA ASN A 475 8.36 2.28 -15.00
C ASN A 475 7.59 1.90 -13.73
N LEU A 476 6.84 0.79 -13.78
CA LEU A 476 6.13 0.25 -12.62
C LEU A 476 6.97 -0.81 -11.90
N PRO A 477 6.91 -0.87 -10.56
CA PRO A 477 7.75 -1.74 -9.75
C PRO A 477 7.45 -3.23 -9.97
N TYR A 478 8.41 -4.06 -9.55
CA TYR A 478 8.25 -5.50 -9.44
C TYR A 478 7.37 -5.81 -8.23
N ILE A 479 6.31 -6.60 -8.46
CA ILE A 479 5.39 -7.02 -7.41
C ILE A 479 5.23 -8.53 -7.42
N LEU A 480 5.87 -9.21 -6.48
CA LEU A 480 5.66 -10.64 -6.27
C LEU A 480 4.24 -10.87 -5.76
N GLY A 481 3.50 -11.75 -6.43
CA GLY A 481 2.08 -11.96 -6.15
C GLY A 481 1.20 -10.85 -6.73
N SER A 482 1.66 -10.15 -7.78
CA SER A 482 0.87 -9.13 -8.48
C SER A 482 -0.52 -9.62 -8.87
N SER A 483 -0.66 -10.90 -9.22
CA SER A 483 -1.94 -11.55 -9.52
C SER A 483 -2.95 -11.61 -8.36
N LEU A 484 -2.58 -11.20 -7.13
CA LEU A 484 -3.48 -11.07 -5.98
C LEU A 484 -4.19 -9.71 -5.94
N ILE A 485 -3.67 -8.69 -6.64
CA ILE A 485 -4.25 -7.34 -6.64
C ILE A 485 -5.61 -7.34 -7.33
N ARG A 486 -6.62 -6.75 -6.70
CA ARG A 486 -8.00 -6.62 -7.19
C ARG A 486 -8.52 -5.22 -6.95
N GLU A 487 -8.85 -4.49 -8.01
CA GLU A 487 -9.49 -3.18 -7.85
C GLU A 487 -10.65 -3.03 -8.83
N ASP A 488 -11.85 -2.91 -8.28
CA ASP A 488 -13.11 -2.98 -9.03
C ASP A 488 -13.17 -4.28 -9.87
N ASN A 489 -13.21 -4.17 -11.20
CA ASN A 489 -13.21 -5.28 -12.15
C ASN A 489 -11.82 -5.64 -12.71
N LEU A 490 -10.75 -5.01 -12.20
CA LEU A 490 -9.39 -5.20 -12.69
C LEU A 490 -8.57 -6.08 -11.77
N ILE A 491 -7.64 -6.82 -12.38
CA ILE A 491 -6.81 -7.79 -11.69
C ILE A 491 -5.34 -7.58 -12.04
N GLY A 492 -4.45 -7.77 -11.06
CA GLY A 492 -3.00 -7.72 -11.27
C GLY A 492 -2.51 -6.49 -12.04
N PRO A 493 -1.57 -6.63 -12.99
CA PRO A 493 -1.01 -5.51 -13.76
C PRO A 493 -2.04 -4.63 -14.50
N ASP A 494 -3.28 -5.09 -14.70
CA ASP A 494 -4.34 -4.26 -15.32
C ASP A 494 -4.61 -2.99 -14.51
N VAL A 495 -4.40 -3.02 -13.19
CA VAL A 495 -4.56 -1.88 -12.26
C VAL A 495 -3.42 -0.86 -12.34
N LYS A 496 -2.33 -1.15 -13.06
CA LYS A 496 -1.14 -0.28 -13.21
C LYS A 496 -0.40 0.04 -11.91
N TYR A 497 -0.27 -0.94 -11.01
CA TYR A 497 0.62 -0.84 -9.84
C TYR A 497 1.98 -1.50 -10.03
N GLY A 498 2.09 -2.49 -10.91
CA GLY A 498 3.31 -3.26 -11.13
C GLY A 498 3.00 -4.70 -11.52
N ALA A 499 4.04 -5.49 -11.76
CA ALA A 499 3.92 -6.88 -12.20
C ALA A 499 5.09 -7.74 -11.70
N ASP A 500 4.89 -9.06 -11.65
CA ASP A 500 5.99 -10.03 -11.66
C ASP A 500 6.32 -10.47 -13.10
N CYS A 501 7.36 -11.28 -13.28
CA CYS A 501 7.85 -11.67 -14.62
C CYS A 501 6.77 -12.29 -15.52
N SER A 502 6.01 -13.26 -15.02
CA SER A 502 4.93 -13.90 -15.77
C SER A 502 3.77 -12.95 -16.02
N SER A 503 3.40 -12.17 -15.00
CA SER A 503 2.27 -11.24 -15.10
C SER A 503 2.57 -10.11 -16.08
N PHE A 504 3.82 -9.66 -16.14
CA PHE A 504 4.31 -8.72 -17.15
C PHE A 504 4.13 -9.29 -18.57
N ILE A 505 4.56 -10.53 -18.81
CA ILE A 505 4.42 -11.19 -20.12
C ILE A 505 2.95 -11.40 -20.51
N ILE A 506 2.09 -11.80 -19.57
CA ILE A 506 0.66 -12.02 -19.79
C ILE A 506 -0.07 -10.69 -20.06
N TYR A 507 0.32 -9.61 -19.38
CA TYR A 507 -0.27 -8.29 -19.52
C TYR A 507 -0.33 -7.83 -20.99
N GLY A 508 0.76 -8.02 -21.76
CA GLY A 508 0.80 -7.66 -23.17
C GLY A 508 -0.30 -8.32 -24.00
N LYS A 509 -0.60 -9.61 -23.77
CA LYS A 509 -1.68 -10.32 -24.47
C LYS A 509 -3.06 -9.90 -24.00
N ARG A 510 -3.24 -9.66 -22.70
CA ARG A 510 -4.50 -9.12 -22.17
C ARG A 510 -4.82 -7.75 -22.77
N ARG A 511 -3.81 -6.92 -23.00
CA ARG A 511 -3.95 -5.63 -23.69
C ARG A 511 -4.33 -5.74 -25.17
N LEU A 512 -4.10 -6.89 -25.80
CA LEU A 512 -4.61 -7.23 -27.13
C LEU A 512 -6.01 -7.85 -27.10
N GLY A 513 -6.65 -7.95 -25.92
CA GLY A 513 -8.01 -8.47 -25.76
C GLY A 513 -8.10 -9.96 -25.40
N LEU A 514 -6.97 -10.65 -25.18
CA LEU A 514 -7.00 -12.06 -24.78
C LEU A 514 -7.32 -12.21 -23.29
N ASN A 515 -8.26 -13.09 -22.95
CA ASN A 515 -8.62 -13.36 -21.56
C ASN A 515 -7.76 -14.48 -20.94
N ILE A 516 -6.49 -14.18 -20.69
CA ILE A 516 -5.55 -15.11 -20.01
C ILE A 516 -5.50 -14.74 -18.52
N PRO A 517 -5.69 -15.68 -17.58
CA PRO A 517 -5.51 -15.40 -16.17
C PRO A 517 -4.04 -15.09 -15.86
N TYR A 518 -3.77 -14.28 -14.83
CA TYR A 518 -2.40 -14.06 -14.37
C TYR A 518 -1.90 -15.30 -13.62
N LEU A 519 -0.95 -15.99 -14.23
CA LEU A 519 -0.44 -17.31 -13.82
C LEU A 519 1.06 -17.24 -13.56
N ASN A 520 1.59 -18.22 -12.82
CA ASN A 520 3.03 -18.39 -12.71
C ASN A 520 3.63 -18.97 -14.02
N PRO A 521 4.96 -18.90 -14.22
CA PRO A 521 5.60 -19.34 -15.47
C PRO A 521 5.32 -20.79 -15.85
N ASN A 522 5.21 -21.71 -14.87
CA ASN A 522 4.95 -23.13 -15.16
C ASN A 522 3.51 -23.34 -15.64
N GLN A 523 2.54 -22.72 -14.98
CA GLN A 523 1.13 -22.76 -15.38
C GLN A 523 0.89 -22.06 -16.73
N LEU A 524 1.65 -21.03 -17.04
CA LEU A 524 1.54 -20.31 -18.32
C LEU A 524 1.81 -21.24 -19.52
N LYS A 525 2.58 -22.32 -19.36
CA LYS A 525 2.85 -23.30 -20.44
C LYS A 525 1.58 -23.86 -21.08
N ASP A 526 0.49 -23.98 -20.31
CA ASP A 526 -0.79 -24.46 -20.82
C ASP A 526 -1.40 -23.54 -21.89
N TYR A 527 -0.93 -22.29 -21.98
CA TYR A 527 -1.34 -21.26 -22.93
C TYR A 527 -0.28 -21.00 -24.03
N LEU A 528 0.79 -21.80 -24.07
CA LEU A 528 1.91 -21.62 -25.00
C LEU A 528 2.08 -22.83 -25.94
N PHE A 529 2.48 -22.58 -27.18
CA PHE A 529 3.02 -23.59 -28.08
C PHE A 529 4.55 -23.59 -28.00
N GLU A 530 5.13 -24.76 -27.77
CA GLU A 530 6.58 -24.98 -27.90
C GLU A 530 6.96 -25.04 -29.38
N LEU A 531 7.91 -24.20 -29.80
CA LEU A 531 8.43 -24.15 -31.16
C LEU A 531 9.70 -25.01 -31.29
N ASP A 532 10.60 -24.87 -30.32
CA ASP A 532 11.84 -25.64 -30.19
C ASP A 532 12.39 -25.51 -28.75
N LYS A 533 13.44 -26.27 -28.44
CA LYS A 533 14.20 -26.21 -27.19
C LYS A 533 15.66 -25.92 -27.51
N VAL A 534 16.16 -24.77 -27.08
CA VAL A 534 17.58 -24.40 -27.20
C VAL A 534 18.40 -25.24 -26.23
N ASN A 535 19.41 -25.93 -26.76
CA ASN A 535 20.31 -26.77 -25.98
C ASN A 535 21.76 -26.24 -25.99
N SER A 536 22.13 -25.40 -26.96
CA SER A 536 23.49 -24.87 -27.08
C SER A 536 23.53 -23.56 -27.87
N PHE A 537 24.70 -22.91 -27.85
CA PHE A 537 25.02 -21.77 -28.69
C PHE A 537 26.35 -22.03 -29.41
N GLU A 538 26.41 -21.73 -30.70
CA GLU A 538 27.66 -21.77 -31.49
C GLU A 538 27.88 -20.39 -32.10
N HIS A 539 29.04 -19.78 -31.83
CA HIS A 539 29.35 -18.40 -32.25
C HIS A 539 28.19 -17.43 -31.93
N ASP A 540 27.71 -17.49 -30.69
CA ASP A 540 26.59 -16.68 -30.16
C ASP A 540 25.18 -16.98 -30.73
N VAL A 541 25.06 -17.81 -31.76
CA VAL A 541 23.78 -18.22 -32.36
C VAL A 541 23.20 -19.44 -31.63
N ALA A 542 21.89 -19.42 -31.35
CA ALA A 542 21.18 -20.48 -30.63
C ALA A 542 20.85 -21.68 -31.52
N TYR A 543 21.11 -22.89 -30.99
CA TYR A 543 20.77 -24.16 -31.64
C TYR A 543 19.81 -24.97 -30.77
N GLY A 544 18.69 -25.34 -31.39
CA GLY A 544 17.67 -26.21 -30.83
C GLY A 544 17.77 -27.66 -31.31
N GLN A 545 16.67 -28.40 -31.19
CA GLN A 545 16.59 -29.78 -31.65
C GLN A 545 16.56 -29.89 -33.17
N LYS A 546 16.05 -28.85 -33.85
CA LYS A 546 15.89 -28.81 -35.31
C LYS A 546 17.01 -28.05 -36.03
N GLY A 547 18.07 -27.68 -35.32
CA GLY A 547 19.18 -26.85 -35.83
C GLY A 547 19.12 -25.41 -35.32
N LYS A 548 19.53 -24.45 -36.15
CA LYS A 548 19.49 -23.02 -35.80
C LYS A 548 18.06 -22.58 -35.50
N ILE A 549 17.88 -21.78 -34.46
CA ILE A 549 16.60 -21.14 -34.17
C ILE A 549 16.45 -19.91 -35.06
N PHE A 550 15.55 -19.99 -36.04
CA PHE A 550 15.23 -18.85 -36.91
C PHE A 550 14.26 -17.90 -36.22
N LEU A 551 14.51 -16.60 -36.40
CA LEU A 551 13.63 -15.52 -35.99
C LEU A 551 12.87 -15.00 -37.20
N ASP A 552 11.61 -14.65 -36.96
CA ASP A 552 10.73 -13.95 -37.89
C ASP A 552 10.20 -12.70 -37.20
N GLU A 553 10.24 -11.56 -37.90
CA GLU A 553 9.78 -10.28 -37.37
C GLU A 553 8.29 -10.34 -36.96
N ALA A 554 7.47 -11.07 -37.72
CA ALA A 554 6.06 -11.26 -37.37
C ALA A 554 5.92 -12.03 -36.05
N LEU A 555 6.69 -13.12 -35.89
CA LEU A 555 6.71 -13.93 -34.67
C LEU A 555 7.15 -13.11 -33.45
N ILE A 556 8.15 -12.24 -33.60
CA ILE A 556 8.59 -11.32 -32.53
C ILE A 556 7.46 -10.34 -32.15
N LYS A 557 6.82 -9.71 -33.14
CA LYS A 557 5.70 -8.78 -32.92
C LYS A 557 4.48 -9.44 -32.30
N GLU A 558 4.26 -10.72 -32.58
CA GLU A 558 3.20 -11.54 -31.97
C GLU A 558 3.52 -12.01 -30.55
N GLY A 559 4.78 -11.96 -30.14
CA GLY A 559 5.24 -12.36 -28.81
C GLY A 559 5.94 -13.71 -28.80
N LEU A 560 7.14 -13.74 -29.35
CA LEU A 560 8.11 -14.82 -29.17
C LEU A 560 8.65 -14.79 -27.75
N LEU A 561 8.58 -15.91 -27.05
CA LEU A 561 8.95 -16.03 -25.64
C LEU A 561 10.10 -17.02 -25.45
N LEU A 562 10.98 -16.74 -24.50
CA LEU A 562 12.00 -17.68 -24.03
C LEU A 562 11.67 -18.07 -22.59
N HIS A 563 11.48 -19.37 -22.36
CA HIS A 563 11.02 -19.93 -21.08
C HIS A 563 12.13 -20.72 -20.40
N PHE A 564 12.58 -20.23 -19.25
CA PHE A 564 13.69 -20.75 -18.46
C PHE A 564 13.22 -21.58 -17.24
N GLY A 565 11.97 -22.06 -17.25
CA GLY A 565 11.36 -22.81 -16.14
C GLY A 565 10.64 -21.92 -15.14
N GLU A 566 11.39 -21.20 -14.30
CA GLU A 566 10.81 -20.29 -13.29
C GLU A 566 10.79 -18.82 -13.74
N HIS A 567 11.26 -18.56 -14.94
CA HIS A 567 11.31 -17.22 -15.52
C HIS A 567 10.97 -17.27 -17.00
N ILE A 568 10.35 -16.21 -17.48
CA ILE A 568 9.93 -16.06 -18.87
C ILE A 568 10.20 -14.63 -19.34
N VAL A 569 10.68 -14.51 -20.56
CA VAL A 569 11.01 -13.23 -21.21
C VAL A 569 10.42 -13.22 -22.62
N ALA A 570 10.25 -12.04 -23.20
CA ALA A 570 9.89 -11.89 -24.60
C ALA A 570 11.11 -11.42 -25.42
N VAL A 571 11.29 -11.94 -26.62
CA VAL A 571 12.26 -11.40 -27.58
C VAL A 571 11.74 -10.04 -28.03
N TYR A 572 12.55 -9.00 -27.84
CA TYR A 572 12.19 -7.61 -28.09
C TYR A 572 12.68 -7.11 -29.46
N GLN A 573 13.92 -7.48 -29.82
CA GLN A 573 14.54 -7.07 -31.07
C GLN A 573 15.58 -8.10 -31.53
N ASP A 574 15.45 -8.51 -32.79
CA ASP A 574 16.45 -9.27 -33.55
C ASP A 574 17.60 -8.34 -33.95
N ASN A 575 18.80 -8.62 -33.49
CA ASN A 575 20.03 -7.89 -33.79
C ASN A 575 20.85 -8.63 -34.85
N GLU A 576 22.06 -8.16 -35.14
CA GLU A 576 22.94 -8.93 -36.02
C GLU A 576 23.54 -10.12 -35.27
N PRO A 577 23.58 -11.33 -35.88
CA PRO A 577 23.12 -11.66 -37.24
C PRO A 577 21.58 -11.82 -37.35
N LYS A 578 20.98 -11.17 -38.35
CA LYS A 578 19.51 -11.18 -38.54
C LYS A 578 18.90 -12.55 -38.80
N ASN A 579 17.63 -12.67 -38.43
CA ASN A 579 16.75 -13.82 -38.66
C ASN A 579 17.18 -15.09 -37.91
N VAL A 580 18.06 -14.98 -36.91
CA VAL A 580 18.45 -16.10 -36.05
C VAL A 580 18.52 -15.62 -34.61
N LEU A 581 18.14 -16.49 -33.67
CA LEU A 581 18.20 -16.13 -32.25
C LEU A 581 19.67 -16.10 -31.82
N ASP A 582 20.15 -14.93 -31.45
CA ASP A 582 21.52 -14.65 -31.06
C ASP A 582 21.61 -14.12 -29.62
N ARG A 583 22.75 -14.34 -28.98
CA ARG A 583 23.05 -13.84 -27.63
C ARG A 583 23.01 -12.31 -27.52
N ASN A 584 23.15 -11.58 -28.62
CA ASN A 584 23.08 -10.13 -28.66
C ASN A 584 21.66 -9.60 -28.94
N ASP A 585 20.69 -10.47 -29.24
CA ASP A 585 19.30 -10.06 -29.38
C ASP A 585 18.78 -9.45 -28.08
N LEU A 586 17.94 -8.44 -28.22
CA LEU A 586 17.35 -7.80 -27.06
C LEU A 586 16.13 -8.60 -26.61
N ILE A 587 16.04 -8.85 -25.32
CA ILE A 587 14.88 -9.39 -24.64
C ILE A 587 14.28 -8.34 -23.73
N VAL A 588 12.97 -8.44 -23.47
CA VAL A 588 12.27 -7.64 -22.48
C VAL A 588 11.69 -8.54 -21.39
N HIS A 589 11.89 -8.14 -20.14
CA HIS A 589 11.40 -8.87 -18.98
C HIS A 589 11.28 -7.97 -17.75
N GLN A 590 10.70 -8.52 -16.69
CA GLN A 590 10.68 -7.89 -15.37
C GLN A 590 10.98 -8.95 -14.30
N LEU A 591 12.26 -9.10 -13.95
CA LEU A 591 12.71 -10.06 -12.95
C LEU A 591 12.88 -9.44 -11.56
N GLU A 592 13.37 -8.20 -11.52
CA GLU A 592 13.55 -7.37 -10.33
C GLU A 592 13.31 -5.90 -10.69
N ASP A 593 13.19 -5.03 -9.69
CA ASP A 593 13.02 -3.57 -9.85
C ASP A 593 11.96 -3.17 -10.91
N PHE A 594 12.38 -2.73 -12.09
CA PHE A 594 11.53 -2.23 -13.17
C PHE A 594 11.71 -3.10 -14.42
N PRO A 595 10.75 -3.14 -15.35
CA PRO A 595 10.96 -3.79 -16.64
C PRO A 595 12.19 -3.23 -17.35
N GLU A 596 12.95 -4.11 -17.98
CA GLU A 596 14.15 -3.72 -18.71
C GLU A 596 14.28 -4.44 -20.05
N ILE A 597 15.02 -3.79 -20.95
CA ILE A 597 15.44 -4.35 -22.23
C ILE A 597 16.94 -4.57 -22.15
N ILE A 598 17.36 -5.83 -22.27
CA ILE A 598 18.76 -6.24 -22.17
C ILE A 598 19.11 -7.24 -23.27
N PRO A 599 20.39 -7.36 -23.66
CA PRO A 599 20.86 -8.47 -24.48
C PRO A 599 20.58 -9.82 -23.81
N LEU A 600 20.23 -10.84 -24.60
CA LEU A 600 19.95 -12.19 -24.12
C LEU A 600 21.11 -12.73 -23.26
N LYS A 601 22.37 -12.52 -23.68
CA LYS A 601 23.57 -12.94 -22.93
C LYS A 601 23.66 -12.39 -21.50
N ASP A 602 23.01 -11.28 -21.20
CA ASP A 602 23.07 -10.63 -19.90
C ASP A 602 22.11 -11.29 -18.88
N ILE A 603 21.24 -12.20 -19.33
CA ILE A 603 20.46 -13.04 -18.41
C ILE A 603 21.32 -14.21 -17.91
N ASN A 604 21.41 -14.37 -16.59
CA ASN A 604 22.22 -15.42 -15.94
C ASN A 604 21.81 -16.87 -16.32
N GLN A 605 20.69 -17.05 -16.99
CA GLN A 605 20.10 -18.35 -17.33
C GLN A 605 20.40 -18.81 -18.77
N THR A 606 21.06 -17.98 -19.59
CA THR A 606 21.37 -18.30 -21.01
C THR A 606 22.22 -19.55 -21.22
N ASN A 607 23.03 -19.94 -20.24
CA ASN A 607 23.87 -21.12 -20.34
C ASN A 607 23.12 -22.43 -20.00
N LYS A 608 21.84 -22.35 -19.66
CA LYS A 608 20.95 -23.51 -19.43
C LYS A 608 20.05 -23.70 -20.64
N SER A 609 19.55 -24.93 -20.85
CA SER A 609 18.54 -25.17 -21.87
C SER A 609 17.25 -24.40 -21.55
N PHE A 610 16.62 -23.82 -22.56
CA PHE A 610 15.34 -23.11 -22.43
C PHE A 610 14.44 -23.40 -23.62
N LEU A 611 13.15 -23.15 -23.44
CA LEU A 611 12.13 -23.42 -24.47
C LEU A 611 11.84 -22.13 -25.23
N VAL A 612 11.76 -22.25 -26.56
CA VAL A 612 11.30 -21.18 -27.45
C VAL A 612 9.81 -21.40 -27.66
N MET A 613 9.00 -20.41 -27.28
CA MET A 613 7.56 -20.55 -27.22
C MET A 613 6.84 -19.37 -27.86
N ARG A 614 5.57 -19.57 -28.20
CA ARG A 614 4.64 -18.49 -28.53
C ARG A 614 3.29 -18.74 -27.85
N PHE A 615 2.47 -17.71 -27.72
CA PHE A 615 1.10 -17.89 -27.26
C PHE A 615 0.28 -18.75 -28.24
N LYS A 616 -0.65 -19.55 -27.68
CA LYS A 616 -1.59 -20.37 -28.45
C LYS A 616 -2.60 -19.56 -29.24
#